data_AF-A0A7V7ZAQ0-F1
#
_entry.id   AF-A0A7V7ZAQ0-F1
#
_cell.length_a   1.000
_cell.length_b   1.000
_cell.length_c   1.000
_cell.angle_alpha   90.00
_cell.angle_beta   90.00
_cell.angle_gamma   90.00
#
_symmetry.space_group_name_H-M   'P 1'
#
loop_
_entity.id
_entity.type
_entity.pdbx_description
1 polymer ?
#
loop_
_entity_poly.entity_id
_entity_poly.type
_entity_poly.pdbx_seq_one_letter_code
_entity_poly.pdbx_strand_id
1 'polypeptide(L)'
;MSAHIHTTAPALSVDQLFRTAFYNGRTPRSTEYQAGTRAALAFRIERKDIDPPYRAGTAAADAYFAGIAEGHALWRSAVAKIGGAA
;
A
#
# COMPACT_ATOMS: atom_id res chain seq x y z
N MET A 1 36.33 -11.00 -16.48
CA MET A 1 35.78 -10.85 -15.12
C MET A 1 35.55 -9.37 -14.87
N SER A 2 34.31 -8.91 -14.92
CA SER A 2 33.90 -7.61 -14.36
C SER A 2 32.44 -7.71 -14.00
N ALA A 3 32.19 -7.86 -12.70
CA ALA A 3 30.85 -7.86 -12.15
C ALA A 3 30.31 -6.44 -12.22
N HIS A 4 29.35 -6.19 -13.10
CA HIS A 4 28.55 -4.99 -13.07
C HIS A 4 27.70 -5.02 -11.79
N ILE A 5 28.07 -4.19 -10.82
CA ILE A 5 27.20 -3.87 -9.69
C ILE A 5 26.00 -3.07 -10.21
N HIS A 6 24.89 -3.75 -10.48
CA HIS A 6 23.59 -3.07 -10.57
C HIS A 6 23.17 -2.75 -9.13
N THR A 7 23.39 -1.51 -8.71
CA THR A 7 22.72 -0.96 -7.53
C THR A 7 21.24 -0.80 -7.88
N THR A 8 20.47 -1.87 -7.74
CA THR A 8 19.01 -1.80 -7.86
C THR A 8 18.49 -1.05 -6.63
N ALA A 9 17.86 0.10 -6.83
CA ALA A 9 17.09 0.77 -5.78
C ALA A 9 16.14 -0.25 -5.12
N PRO A 10 15.87 -0.14 -3.79
CA PRO A 10 14.93 -1.07 -3.16
C PRO A 10 13.57 -0.95 -3.86
N ALA A 11 13.17 -2.00 -4.56
CA ALA A 11 11.86 -2.05 -5.20
C ALA A 11 10.79 -2.02 -4.10
N LEU A 12 9.83 -1.09 -4.21
CA LEU A 12 8.67 -1.07 -3.33
C LEU A 12 7.87 -2.37 -3.51
N SER A 13 7.46 -3.00 -2.42
CA SER A 13 6.52 -4.12 -2.45
C SER A 13 5.28 -3.83 -1.61
N VAL A 14 4.16 -4.44 -2.00
CA VAL A 14 2.89 -4.35 -1.28
C VAL A 14 3.05 -4.83 0.16
N ASP A 15 3.65 -6.00 0.35
CA ASP A 15 3.81 -6.60 1.68
C ASP A 15 4.69 -5.77 2.61
N GLN A 16 5.77 -5.16 2.10
CA GLN A 16 6.62 -4.30 2.93
C GLN A 16 5.85 -3.06 3.40
N LEU A 17 5.20 -2.33 2.49
CA LEU A 17 4.45 -1.12 2.86
C LEU A 17 3.26 -1.44 3.76
N PHE A 18 2.56 -2.54 3.48
CA PHE A 18 1.43 -2.99 4.26
C PHE A 18 1.86 -3.38 5.69
N ARG A 19 2.92 -4.19 5.83
CA ARG A 19 3.45 -4.56 7.15
C ARG A 19 3.95 -3.34 7.93
N THR A 20 4.60 -2.38 7.29
CA THR A 20 5.02 -1.14 7.96
C THR A 20 3.82 -0.34 8.47
N ALA A 21 2.70 -0.32 7.74
CA ALA A 21 1.51 0.42 8.13
C ALA A 21 0.71 -0.23 9.28
N PHE A 22 0.74 -1.57 9.36
CA PHE A 22 -0.08 -2.37 10.28
C PHE A 22 0.71 -3.27 11.23
N TYR A 23 1.99 -2.98 11.48
CA TYR A 23 2.78 -3.71 12.47
C TYR A 23 2.17 -3.56 13.89
N ASN A 24 2.33 -4.63 14.68
CA ASN A 24 1.81 -4.78 16.04
C ASN A 24 2.26 -3.61 16.93
N GLY A 25 1.36 -2.65 17.17
CA GLY A 25 1.64 -1.42 17.91
C GLY A 25 0.65 -0.28 17.62
N ARG A 26 -0.12 -0.37 16.52
CA ARG A 26 -1.25 0.53 16.24
C ARG A 26 -2.58 -0.08 16.68
N THR A 27 -3.56 0.77 16.96
CA THR A 27 -4.97 0.38 17.17
C THR A 27 -5.41 -0.59 16.08
N PRO A 28 -6.01 -1.75 16.42
CA PRO A 28 -6.51 -2.69 15.43
C PRO A 28 -7.42 -1.97 14.43
N ARG A 29 -7.12 -2.10 13.14
CA ARG A 29 -7.97 -1.60 12.05
C ARG A 29 -8.83 -2.74 11.53
N SER A 30 -10.05 -2.43 11.07
CA SER A 30 -10.95 -3.44 10.55
C SER A 30 -10.34 -4.17 9.34
N THR A 31 -10.84 -5.38 9.08
CA THR A 31 -10.41 -6.21 7.94
C THR A 31 -10.64 -5.53 6.60
N GLU A 32 -11.74 -4.79 6.46
CA GLU A 32 -12.12 -4.06 5.24
C GLU A 32 -11.16 -2.90 4.97
N TYR A 33 -10.80 -2.15 6.01
CA TYR A 33 -9.84 -1.05 5.91
C TYR A 33 -8.45 -1.57 5.47
N GLN A 34 -8.03 -2.67 6.07
CA GLN A 34 -6.79 -3.36 5.68
C GLN A 34 -6.87 -3.85 4.23
N ALA A 35 -7.97 -4.48 3.82
CA ALA A 35 -8.18 -4.95 2.45
C ALA A 35 -8.10 -3.80 1.43
N GLY A 36 -8.73 -2.66 1.72
CA GLY A 36 -8.68 -1.47 0.86
C GLY A 36 -7.27 -0.88 0.75
N THR A 37 -6.55 -0.84 1.87
CA THR A 37 -5.14 -0.40 1.88
C THR A 37 -4.27 -1.29 1.01
N ARG A 38 -4.43 -2.61 1.13
CA ARG A 38 -3.70 -3.59 0.32
C ARG A 38 -4.05 -3.49 -1.17
N ALA A 39 -5.33 -3.30 -1.51
CA ALA A 39 -5.79 -3.13 -2.89
C ALA A 39 -5.19 -1.88 -3.55
N ALA A 40 -5.16 -0.74 -2.85
CA ALA A 40 -4.53 0.47 -3.36
C ALA A 40 -3.02 0.33 -3.58
N LEU A 41 -2.31 -0.37 -2.69
CA LEU A 41 -0.89 -0.67 -2.87
C LEU A 41 -0.64 -1.58 -4.08
N ALA A 42 -1.45 -2.64 -4.24
CA ALA A 42 -1.37 -3.54 -5.38
C ALA A 42 -1.66 -2.83 -6.70
N PHE A 43 -2.64 -1.92 -6.73
CA PHE A 43 -2.89 -1.07 -7.90
C PHE A 43 -1.67 -0.22 -8.28
N ARG A 44 -1.03 0.40 -7.29
CA ARG A 44 0.10 1.30 -7.53
C ARG A 44 1.39 0.58 -7.93
N ILE A 45 1.69 -0.55 -7.29
CA ILE A 45 2.96 -1.28 -7.44
C ILE A 45 2.85 -2.36 -8.51
N GLU A 46 1.77 -3.12 -8.49
CA GLU A 46 1.59 -4.33 -9.31
C GLU A 46 0.63 -4.11 -10.50
N ARG A 47 0.06 -2.91 -10.65
CA ARG A 47 -0.90 -2.54 -11.71
C ARG A 47 -2.16 -3.42 -11.73
N LYS A 48 -2.57 -3.94 -10.56
CA LYS A 48 -3.82 -4.70 -10.41
C LYS A 48 -5.01 -3.76 -10.26
N ASP A 49 -6.08 -4.03 -10.99
CA ASP A 49 -7.33 -3.27 -10.85
C ASP A 49 -7.94 -3.45 -9.45
N ILE A 50 -8.69 -2.43 -9.03
CA ILE A 50 -9.41 -2.44 -7.76
C ILE A 50 -10.87 -2.81 -8.05
N ASP A 51 -11.29 -3.99 -7.61
CA ASP A 51 -12.68 -4.43 -7.63
C ASP A 51 -13.21 -4.52 -6.18
N PRO A 52 -13.99 -3.53 -5.69
CA PRO A 52 -14.49 -3.53 -4.33
C PRO A 52 -15.55 -4.63 -4.10
N PRO A 53 -15.37 -5.56 -3.15
CA PRO A 53 -16.33 -6.63 -2.90
C PRO A 53 -17.53 -6.19 -2.03
N TYR A 54 -17.59 -4.92 -1.64
CA TYR A 54 -18.55 -4.40 -0.67
C TYR A 54 -19.65 -3.58 -1.35
N ARG A 55 -20.90 -3.79 -0.93
CA ARG A 55 -22.04 -3.00 -1.39
C ARG A 55 -21.90 -1.54 -0.95
N ALA A 56 -22.08 -0.61 -1.89
CA ALA A 56 -22.09 0.82 -1.61
C ALA A 56 -23.13 1.22 -0.54
N GLY A 57 -22.78 2.21 0.29
CA GLY A 57 -23.62 2.68 1.41
C GLY A 57 -23.60 1.80 2.66
N THR A 58 -22.61 0.90 2.78
CA THR A 58 -22.40 0.07 3.97
C THR A 58 -21.15 0.51 4.71
N ALA A 59 -21.12 0.31 6.04
CA ALA A 59 -19.94 0.60 6.84
C ALA A 59 -18.68 -0.17 6.38
N ALA A 60 -18.87 -1.38 5.83
CA ALA A 60 -17.79 -2.17 5.26
C ALA A 60 -17.20 -1.52 4.00
N ALA A 61 -18.06 -1.01 3.10
CA ALA A 61 -17.62 -0.25 1.94
C ALA A 61 -16.91 1.05 2.36
N ASP A 62 -17.45 1.78 3.34
CA ASP A 62 -16.83 3.02 3.85
C ASP A 62 -15.44 2.74 4.42
N ALA A 63 -15.29 1.67 5.22
CA ALA A 63 -13.99 1.24 5.75
C ALA A 63 -13.02 0.85 4.63
N TYR A 64 -13.48 0.12 3.62
CA TYR A 64 -12.66 -0.26 2.46
C TYR A 64 -12.16 0.96 1.67
N PHE A 65 -13.04 1.91 1.35
CA PHE A 65 -12.65 3.13 0.63
C PHE A 65 -11.74 4.04 1.46
N ALA A 66 -11.95 4.11 2.79
CA ALA A 66 -11.01 4.76 3.69
C ALA A 66 -9.63 4.08 3.68
N GLY A 67 -9.59 2.75 3.60
CA GLY A 67 -8.37 1.98 3.40
C GLY A 67 -7.67 2.30 2.07
N ILE A 68 -8.41 2.42 0.97
CA ILE A 68 -7.84 2.80 -0.34
C ILE A 68 -7.14 4.17 -0.24
N ALA A 69 -7.77 5.14 0.43
CA ALA A 69 -7.19 6.46 0.63
C ALA A 69 -5.86 6.39 1.41
N GLU A 70 -5.81 5.58 2.48
CA GLU A 70 -4.58 5.32 3.25
C GLU A 70 -3.50 4.67 2.38
N GLY A 71 -3.83 3.62 1.62
CA GLY A 71 -2.87 2.94 0.74
C GLY A 71 -2.24 3.87 -0.30
N HIS A 72 -3.03 4.79 -0.86
CA HIS A 72 -2.51 5.84 -1.73
C HIS A 72 -1.58 6.82 -1.01
N ALA A 73 -1.89 7.20 0.23
CA ALA A 73 -1.04 8.08 1.03
C ALA A 73 0.29 7.41 1.40
N LEU A 74 0.25 6.12 1.77
CA LEU A 74 1.44 5.30 2.03
C LEU A 74 2.34 5.21 0.79
N TRP A 75 1.77 4.89 -0.37
CA TRP A 75 2.54 4.82 -1.62
C TRP A 75 3.20 6.16 -1.96
N ARG A 76 2.48 7.29 -1.88
CA ARG A 76 3.06 8.62 -2.14
C ARG A 76 4.22 8.92 -1.19
N SER A 77 4.05 8.61 0.10
CA SER A 77 5.09 8.82 1.10
C SER A 77 6.32 7.95 0.84
N ALA A 78 6.12 6.71 0.41
CA ALA A 78 7.21 5.79 0.08
C ALA A 78 7.98 6.25 -1.17
N VAL A 79 7.28 6.66 -2.23
CA VAL A 79 7.90 7.22 -3.44
C VAL A 79 8.64 8.52 -3.13
N ALA A 80 8.06 9.41 -2.33
CA ALA A 80 8.73 10.65 -1.91
C ALA A 80 10.02 10.38 -1.13
N LYS A 81 10.05 9.38 -0.25
CA LYS A 81 11.28 8.98 0.46
C LYS A 81 12.35 8.42 -0.47
N ILE A 82 11.97 7.73 -1.54
CA ILE A 82 12.91 7.20 -2.54
C ILE A 82 13.40 8.30 -3.48
N GLY A 83 12.52 9.19 -3.92
CA GLY A 83 12.83 10.28 -4.86
C GLY A 83 13.37 11.55 -4.20
N GLY A 84 13.41 11.62 -2.87
CA GLY A 84 13.67 12.82 -2.07
C GLY A 84 14.69 12.62 -0.94
N ALA A 85 15.72 11.80 -1.19
CA ALA A 85 17.07 12.08 -0.71
C ALA A 85 17.81 12.76 -1.88
N ALA A 86 17.47 14.01 -2.13
CA ALA A 86 18.12 14.88 -3.10
C ALA A 86 18.21 16.28 -2.49
#